data_AF-A0A973AGK1-F1
#
_entry.id   AF-A0A973AGK1-F1
#
_cell.length_a   1.000
_cell.length_b   1.000
_cell.length_c   1.000
_cell.angle_alpha   90.00
_cell.angle_beta   90.00
_cell.angle_gamma   90.00
#
_symmetry.space_group_name_H-M   'P 1'
#
loop_
_entity.id
_entity.type
_entity.pdbx_description
1 polymer ?
#
loop_
_entity_poly.entity_id
_entity_poly.type
_entity_poly.pdbx_seq_one_letter_code
_entity_poly.pdbx_strand_id
1 'polypeptide(L)'
;MVKIPARTEKKQTTKFNPGRSGNPNGRPQGSRNKATLAIEALLDGQSEALTQKAVEMALAGDMQALKLCLERVCPPRKSRPIQIDLPKVETAADVTAAQG
;
A
#
# COMPACT_ATOMS: atom_id res chain seq x y z
N MET A 1 51.90 22.17 34.58
CA MET A 1 50.63 22.11 35.33
C MET A 1 49.54 21.71 34.34
N VAL A 2 49.21 20.40 34.27
CA VAL A 2 48.31 19.85 33.24
C VAL A 2 46.87 20.01 33.71
N LYS A 3 46.05 20.73 32.94
CA LYS A 3 44.59 20.84 33.17
C LYS A 3 43.94 19.51 32.76
N ILE A 4 43.47 18.74 33.74
CA ILE A 4 42.64 17.56 33.51
C ILE A 4 41.21 18.05 33.21
N PRO A 5 40.57 17.64 32.10
CA PRO A 5 39.20 18.05 31.81
C PRO A 5 38.22 17.37 32.77
N ALA A 6 37.24 18.14 33.25
CA ALA A 6 36.21 17.64 34.16
C ALA A 6 35.42 16.48 33.50
N ARG A 7 35.29 15.37 34.23
CA ARG A 7 34.51 14.20 33.81
C ARG A 7 33.04 14.58 33.77
N THR A 8 32.44 14.59 32.58
CA THR A 8 30.98 14.78 32.42
C THR A 8 30.28 13.54 32.97
N GLU A 9 29.75 13.62 34.18
CA GLU A 9 28.90 12.57 34.74
C GLU A 9 27.62 12.41 33.89
N LYS A 10 27.11 11.16 33.80
CA LYS A 10 25.89 10.84 33.05
C LYS A 10 24.66 11.48 33.71
N LYS A 11 24.37 12.74 33.40
CA LYS A 11 23.05 13.35 33.65
C LYS A 11 22.05 12.86 32.60
N GLN A 12 21.56 11.64 32.74
CA GLN A 12 20.30 11.27 32.10
C GLN A 12 19.46 10.44 33.07
N THR A 13 18.58 11.13 33.79
CA THR A 13 17.33 10.51 34.22
C THR A 13 16.51 10.25 32.95
N THR A 14 16.65 9.06 32.37
CA THR A 14 15.96 8.64 31.14
C THR A 14 14.48 8.28 31.38
N LYS A 15 13.99 8.46 32.60
CA LYS A 15 12.64 8.06 33.02
C LYS A 15 11.72 9.27 32.93
N PHE A 16 10.66 9.13 32.16
CA PHE A 16 9.55 10.08 32.19
C PHE A 16 8.88 10.06 33.56
N ASN A 17 8.29 11.19 33.95
CA ASN A 17 7.51 11.25 35.18
C ASN A 17 6.33 10.26 35.09
N PRO A 18 6.03 9.50 36.15
CA PRO A 18 4.85 8.63 36.19
C PRO A 18 3.58 9.40 35.77
N GLY A 19 2.81 8.84 34.84
CA GLY A 19 1.58 9.45 34.33
C GLY A 19 1.76 10.58 33.30
N ARG A 20 3.00 10.94 32.90
CA ARG A 20 3.25 11.98 31.89
C ARG A 20 4.16 11.46 30.78
N SER A 21 3.62 11.38 29.56
CA SER A 21 4.42 11.12 28.36
C SER A 21 5.48 12.22 28.18
N GLY A 22 6.70 11.84 27.79
CA GLY A 22 7.73 12.79 27.36
C GLY A 22 7.38 13.55 26.07
N ASN A 23 6.37 13.06 25.35
CA ASN A 23 5.76 13.77 24.23
C ASN A 23 4.25 13.89 24.49
N PRO A 24 3.80 14.94 25.20
CA PRO A 24 2.40 15.11 25.60
C PRO A 24 1.46 15.33 24.40
N ASN A 25 1.96 15.89 23.30
CA ASN A 25 1.17 16.09 22.07
C ASN A 25 1.21 14.86 21.14
N GLY A 26 1.91 13.80 21.55
CA GLY A 26 2.07 12.60 20.76
C GLY A 26 2.80 12.83 19.44
N ARG A 27 2.81 11.79 18.62
CA ARG A 27 3.37 11.87 17.26
C ARG A 27 2.54 12.86 16.44
N PRO A 28 3.15 13.82 15.72
CA PRO A 28 2.41 14.78 14.90
C PRO A 28 1.43 14.10 13.95
N GLN A 29 0.20 14.60 13.89
CA GLN A 29 -0.82 14.09 12.99
C GLN A 29 -0.33 14.17 11.53
N GLY A 30 -0.53 13.10 10.77
CA GLY A 30 -0.08 13.00 9.38
C GLY A 30 1.40 12.65 9.18
N SER A 31 2.19 12.48 10.24
CA SER A 31 3.61 12.10 10.07
C SER A 31 3.74 10.65 9.56
N ARG A 32 4.36 10.48 8.38
CA ARG A 32 4.62 9.16 7.78
C ARG A 32 5.84 8.49 8.43
N ASN A 33 5.86 7.17 8.45
CA ASN A 33 7.00 6.42 8.98
C ASN A 33 8.19 6.54 8.01
N LYS A 34 9.39 6.83 8.54
CA LYS A 34 10.62 6.92 7.74
C LYS A 34 10.90 5.64 6.95
N ALA A 35 10.62 4.47 7.54
CA ALA A 35 10.77 3.19 6.85
C ALA A 35 9.82 3.08 5.66
N THR A 36 8.57 3.51 5.82
CA THR A 36 7.59 3.51 4.73
C THR A 36 8.01 4.45 3.61
N LEU A 37 8.50 5.65 3.92
CA LEU A 37 9.01 6.59 2.90
C LEU A 37 10.21 6.01 2.12
N ALA A 38 11.12 5.31 2.81
CA ALA A 38 12.24 4.65 2.17
C ALA A 38 11.79 3.51 1.24
N ILE A 39 10.81 2.70 1.67
CA ILE A 39 10.25 1.63 0.84
C ILE A 39 9.52 2.21 -0.38
N GLU A 40 8.71 3.25 -0.20
CA GLU A 40 8.04 3.94 -1.31
C GLU A 40 9.06 4.43 -2.35
N ALA A 41 10.13 5.08 -1.91
CA ALA A 41 11.19 5.56 -2.79
C ALA A 41 11.92 4.42 -3.53
N LEU A 42 12.09 3.25 -2.90
CA LEU A 42 12.72 2.09 -3.53
C LEU A 42 11.80 1.40 -4.56
N LEU A 43 10.50 1.42 -4.32
CA LEU A 43 9.51 0.78 -5.19
C LEU A 43 9.04 1.69 -6.34
N ASP A 44 9.33 2.98 -6.26
CA ASP A 44 8.98 3.94 -7.30
C ASP A 44 9.64 3.54 -8.64
N GLY A 45 8.85 3.46 -9.70
CA GLY A 45 9.28 2.99 -11.02
C GLY A 45 9.59 1.49 -11.15
N GLN A 46 9.46 0.68 -10.10
CA GLN A 46 9.76 -0.77 -10.15
C GLN A 46 8.55 -1.65 -10.54
N SER A 47 7.40 -1.04 -10.82
CA SER A 47 6.13 -1.75 -11.05
C SER A 47 6.21 -2.78 -12.17
N GLU A 48 6.79 -2.42 -13.30
CA GLU A 48 6.93 -3.31 -14.45
C GLU A 48 7.89 -4.48 -14.16
N ALA A 49 9.08 -4.19 -13.63
CA ALA A 49 10.08 -5.20 -13.31
C ALA A 49 9.58 -6.22 -12.27
N LEU A 50 8.91 -5.74 -11.22
CA LEU A 50 8.31 -6.62 -10.21
C LEU A 50 7.17 -7.47 -10.78
N THR A 51 6.37 -6.90 -11.67
CA THR A 51 5.27 -7.62 -12.32
C THR A 51 5.81 -8.73 -13.23
N GLN A 52 6.81 -8.41 -14.06
CA GLN A 52 7.46 -9.40 -14.92
C GLN A 52 8.08 -10.52 -14.09
N LYS A 53 8.75 -10.18 -12.97
CA LYS A 53 9.36 -11.19 -12.10
C LYS A 53 8.33 -12.10 -11.45
N ALA A 54 7.19 -11.55 -11.03
CA ALA A 54 6.09 -12.35 -10.49
C ALA A 54 5.55 -13.33 -11.53
N VAL A 55 5.42 -12.93 -12.80
CA VAL A 55 5.00 -13.84 -13.88
C VAL A 55 6.03 -14.96 -14.09
N GLU A 56 7.32 -14.64 -14.15
CA GLU A 56 8.37 -15.67 -14.26
C GLU A 56 8.32 -16.69 -13.12
N MET A 57 8.19 -16.21 -11.88
CA MET A 57 8.09 -17.08 -10.70
C MET A 57 6.84 -17.95 -10.73
N ALA A 58 5.70 -17.38 -11.16
CA ALA A 58 4.47 -18.13 -11.31
C ALA A 58 4.61 -19.25 -12.35
N LEU A 59 5.22 -18.95 -13.50
CA LEU A 59 5.50 -19.95 -14.55
C LEU A 59 6.51 -21.01 -14.10
N ALA A 60 7.43 -20.65 -13.19
CA ALA A 60 8.36 -21.58 -12.56
C ALA A 60 7.72 -22.47 -11.46
N GLY A 61 6.44 -22.27 -11.15
CA GLY A 61 5.69 -23.10 -10.19
C GLY A 61 5.62 -22.52 -8.77
N ASP A 62 5.96 -21.25 -8.56
CA ASP A 62 5.70 -20.58 -7.28
C ASP A 62 4.18 -20.39 -7.08
N MET A 63 3.62 -21.13 -6.12
CA MET A 63 2.19 -21.13 -5.81
C MET A 63 1.65 -19.77 -5.34
N GLN A 64 2.46 -18.96 -4.66
CA GLN A 64 2.05 -17.64 -4.21
C GLN A 64 2.01 -16.65 -5.38
N ALA A 65 3.01 -16.71 -6.26
CA ALA A 65 3.02 -15.91 -7.48
C ALA A 65 1.85 -16.30 -8.41
N LEU A 66 1.58 -17.60 -8.57
CA LEU A 66 0.42 -18.09 -9.33
C LEU A 66 -0.90 -17.57 -8.77
N LYS A 67 -1.09 -17.65 -7.44
CA LYS A 67 -2.28 -17.12 -6.78
C LYS A 67 -2.44 -15.62 -7.02
N LEU A 68 -1.36 -14.85 -6.85
CA LEU A 68 -1.35 -13.39 -7.08
C LEU A 68 -1.78 -13.06 -8.52
N CYS A 69 -1.19 -13.73 -9.51
CA CYS A 69 -1.53 -13.53 -10.92
C CYS A 69 -2.99 -13.89 -11.22
N LEU A 70 -3.48 -15.02 -10.71
CA LEU A 70 -4.86 -15.47 -10.94
C LEU A 70 -5.90 -14.57 -10.29
N GLU A 71 -5.66 -14.06 -9.07
CA GLU A 71 -6.56 -13.12 -8.41
C GLU A 71 -6.73 -11.80 -9.17
N ARG A 72 -5.73 -11.41 -9.99
CA ARG A 72 -5.78 -10.20 -10.82
C ARG A 72 -6.37 -10.43 -12.21
N VAL A 73 -6.08 -11.57 -12.84
CA VAL A 73 -6.64 -11.92 -14.15
C VAL A 73 -8.11 -12.33 -14.03
N CYS A 74 -8.44 -13.12 -13.01
CA CYS A 74 -9.76 -13.65 -12.75
C CYS A 74 -10.23 -13.16 -11.36
N PRO A 75 -10.57 -11.87 -11.21
CA PRO A 75 -11.11 -11.38 -9.95
C PRO A 75 -12.36 -12.18 -9.57
N PRO A 76 -12.64 -12.36 -8.27
CA PRO A 76 -13.81 -13.08 -7.80
C PRO A 76 -15.07 -12.58 -8.52
N ARG A 77 -15.79 -13.49 -9.17
CA ARG A 77 -16.99 -13.15 -9.95
C ARG A 77 -18.02 -12.52 -9.01
N LYS A 78 -18.21 -11.20 -9.11
CA LYS A 78 -19.19 -10.46 -8.31
C LYS A 78 -20.63 -10.68 -8.79
N SER A 79 -20.81 -11.03 -10.06
CA SER A 79 -22.10 -11.38 -10.65
C SER A 79 -21.91 -12.29 -11.87
N ARG A 80 -22.99 -12.96 -12.28
CA ARG A 80 -23.03 -13.71 -13.54
C ARG A 80 -23.26 -12.72 -14.70
N PRO A 81 -22.48 -12.77 -15.78
CA PRO A 81 -22.82 -12.02 -16.98
C PRO A 81 -24.17 -12.53 -17.51
N ILE A 82 -25.12 -11.62 -17.65
CA ILE A 82 -26.37 -11.87 -18.36
C ILE A 82 -26.23 -11.28 -19.76
N GLN A 83 -26.66 -12.04 -20.76
CA GLN A 83 -26.85 -11.50 -22.10
C GLN A 83 -28.24 -10.89 -22.14
N ILE A 84 -28.31 -9.59 -22.38
CA ILE A 84 -29.56 -8.88 -22.63
C ILE A 84 -29.56 -8.54 -24.11
N ASP A 85 -30.52 -9.07 -24.84
CA ASP A 85 -30.77 -8.68 -26.22
C ASP A 85 -31.49 -7.33 -26.20
N LEU A 86 -30.71 -6.27 -26.38
CA LEU A 86 -31.25 -4.92 -26.48
C LEU A 86 -31.75 -4.65 -27.90
N PRO A 87 -32.91 -3.98 -28.06
CA PRO A 87 -33.37 -3.54 -29.37
C PRO A 87 -32.39 -2.52 -29.98
N LYS A 88 -32.35 -2.44 -31.31
CA LYS A 88 -31.54 -1.44 -32.02
C LYS A 88 -32.03 -0.03 -31.66
N VAL A 89 -31.08 0.85 -31.33
CA VAL A 89 -31.33 2.26 -31.04
C VAL A 89 -30.74 3.08 -32.19
N GLU A 90 -31.58 3.69 -33.02
CA GLU A 90 -31.15 4.52 -34.15
C GLU A 90 -31.40 6.01 -33.88
N THR A 91 -32.39 6.32 -33.04
CA THR A 91 -32.80 7.66 -32.66
C THR A 91 -32.92 7.81 -31.13
N ALA A 92 -32.99 9.06 -30.65
CA ALA A 92 -33.15 9.35 -29.23
C ALA A 92 -34.47 8.79 -28.63
N ALA A 93 -35.50 8.56 -29.45
CA ALA A 93 -36.77 7.97 -29.01
C ALA A 93 -36.67 6.46 -28.75
N ASP A 94 -35.72 5.77 -29.40
CA ASP A 94 -35.56 4.32 -29.28
C ASP A 94 -34.91 3.92 -27.94
N VAL A 95 -34.28 4.89 -27.26
CA VAL A 95 -33.63 4.71 -25.95
C VAL A 95 -34.65 4.22 -24.92
N THR A 96 -35.88 4.71 -24.94
CA THR A 96 -36.96 4.28 -24.04
C THR A 96 -37.30 2.79 -24.17
N ALA A 97 -37.18 2.23 -25.37
CA ALA A 97 -37.44 0.80 -25.60
C ALA A 97 -36.26 -0.09 -25.15
N ALA A 98 -35.04 0.46 -25.10
CA ALA A 98 -33.84 -0.26 -24.68
C ALA A 98 -33.54 -0.16 -23.17
N GLN A 99 -34.15 0.78 -22.46
CA GLN A 99 -33.81 1.05 -21.06
C GLN A 99 -34.43 0.08 -20.03
N GLY A 100 -35.41 -0.74 -20.42
CA GLY A 100 -36.06 -1.71 -19.54
C GLY A 100 -37.04 -1.08 -18.57
#